data_AF-A0A654A6U3-F1
#
_entry.id   AF-A0A654A6U3-F1
#
_cell.length_a   1.000
_cell.length_b   1.000
_cell.length_c   1.000
_cell.angle_alpha   90.00
_cell.angle_beta   90.00
_cell.angle_gamma   90.00
#
_symmetry.space_group_name_H-M   'P 1'
#
loop_
_entity.id
_entity.type
_entity.pdbx_description
1 polymer ?
#
loop_
_entity_poly.entity_id
_entity_poly.type
_entity_poly.pdbx_seq_one_letter_code
_entity_poly.pdbx_strand_id
1 'polypeptide(L)'
;MVYYNSEIYLFAAENARLLENNKIKLLFSVILFLLVGCGTPDQIHLRGNIPIKNPFYIDVYNMRTGIKVMSDTICSNNINYEVGILPKGIYQLTVSWDRDILKAQEIERFARQPELGTPKYYMSTTFWLDANESDNYKLLLDSTYQQAELEELLLAKNRGESIKMAVVSDGKNNKVYNEYLALVDQYRTENRHLNDSLQQVAMHYNDLKLFEGSERLSALLAKDWLPNIKTALLREEINFMKDNIDSEVISHIYHIQVNTKEDFEQYREVYNLFPLSVKQNFTVWNKSN
;
A
#
# COMPACT_ATOMS: atom_id res chain seq x y z
N MET A 1 -63.35 26.42 -60.28
CA MET A 1 -62.89 25.07 -59.89
C MET A 1 -61.39 25.13 -59.60
N VAL A 2 -60.96 25.71 -58.47
CA VAL A 2 -59.56 25.72 -58.01
C VAL A 2 -59.55 25.90 -56.48
N TYR A 3 -59.67 24.82 -55.70
CA TYR A 3 -59.51 24.85 -54.23
C TYR A 3 -59.10 23.46 -53.68
N TYR A 4 -58.14 22.77 -54.31
CA TYR A 4 -57.64 21.48 -53.80
C TYR A 4 -56.11 21.37 -53.69
N ASN A 5 -55.37 22.43 -54.02
CA ASN A 5 -53.89 22.40 -54.01
C ASN A 5 -53.24 22.98 -52.76
N SER A 6 -53.93 23.65 -51.84
CA SER A 6 -53.27 24.25 -50.66
C SER A 6 -53.10 23.27 -49.49
N GLU A 7 -54.02 22.33 -49.30
CA GLU A 7 -53.99 21.40 -48.16
C GLU A 7 -52.94 20.30 -48.30
N ILE A 8 -52.68 19.83 -49.53
CA ILE A 8 -51.67 18.79 -49.80
C ILE A 8 -50.25 19.31 -49.51
N TYR A 9 -49.97 20.59 -49.85
CA TYR A 9 -48.66 21.20 -49.57
C TYR A 9 -48.46 21.50 -48.08
N LEU A 10 -49.53 21.87 -47.36
CA LEU A 10 -49.45 22.04 -45.90
C LEU A 10 -49.16 20.70 -45.20
N PHE A 11 -49.86 19.63 -45.59
CA PHE A 11 -49.67 18.29 -45.01
C PHE A 11 -48.26 17.73 -45.33
N ALA A 12 -47.74 17.96 -46.53
CA ALA A 12 -46.38 17.57 -46.90
C ALA A 12 -45.31 18.36 -46.10
N ALA A 13 -45.52 19.65 -45.89
CA ALA A 13 -44.60 20.49 -45.12
C ALA A 13 -44.61 20.15 -43.62
N GLU A 14 -45.76 19.80 -43.06
CA GLU A 14 -45.89 19.38 -41.66
C GLU A 14 -45.22 18.02 -41.41
N ASN A 15 -45.40 17.07 -42.33
CA ASN A 15 -44.73 15.77 -42.26
C ASN A 15 -43.21 15.87 -42.47
N ALA A 16 -42.74 16.77 -43.33
CA ALA A 16 -41.30 17.03 -43.52
C ALA A 16 -40.65 17.59 -42.25
N ARG A 17 -41.32 18.53 -41.57
CA ARG A 17 -40.85 19.09 -40.28
C ARG A 17 -40.86 18.05 -39.16
N LEU A 18 -41.85 17.15 -39.14
CA LEU A 18 -41.92 16.03 -38.19
C LEU A 18 -40.78 15.03 -38.41
N LEU A 19 -40.44 14.74 -39.67
CA LEU A 19 -39.29 13.91 -40.03
C LEU A 19 -37.95 14.55 -39.66
N GLU A 20 -37.78 15.86 -39.88
CA GLU A 20 -36.56 16.59 -39.46
C GLU A 20 -36.40 16.59 -37.94
N ASN A 21 -37.45 16.88 -37.18
CA ASN A 21 -37.41 16.87 -35.72
C ASN A 21 -37.09 15.47 -35.17
N ASN A 22 -37.60 14.40 -35.79
CA ASN A 22 -37.27 13.04 -35.40
C ASN A 22 -35.82 12.66 -35.73
N LYS A 23 -35.27 13.14 -36.86
CA LYS A 23 -33.84 12.98 -37.18
C LYS A 23 -32.94 13.71 -36.19
N ILE A 24 -33.29 14.94 -35.80
CA ILE A 24 -32.53 15.73 -34.81
C ILE A 24 -32.56 15.06 -33.44
N LYS A 25 -33.71 14.53 -33.01
CA LYS A 25 -33.83 13.77 -31.75
C LYS A 25 -33.04 12.47 -31.78
N LEU A 26 -33.04 11.75 -32.90
CA LEU A 26 -32.24 10.54 -33.08
C LEU A 26 -30.74 10.87 -33.03
N LEU A 27 -30.31 11.95 -33.70
CA LEU A 27 -28.94 12.42 -33.68
C LEU A 27 -28.49 12.82 -32.27
N PHE A 28 -29.33 13.56 -31.54
CA PHE A 28 -29.07 13.90 -30.13
C PHE A 28 -29.01 12.67 -29.24
N SER A 29 -29.88 11.68 -29.44
CA SER A 29 -29.87 10.42 -28.70
C SER A 29 -28.62 9.59 -28.98
N VAL A 30 -28.12 9.59 -30.23
CA VAL A 30 -26.88 8.90 -30.62
C VAL A 30 -25.66 9.62 -30.06
N ILE A 31 -25.63 10.95 -30.10
CA ILE A 31 -24.55 11.75 -29.47
C ILE A 31 -24.55 11.55 -27.95
N LEU A 32 -25.72 11.52 -27.31
CA LEU A 32 -25.83 11.20 -25.88
C LEU A 32 -25.36 9.77 -25.59
N PHE A 33 -25.69 8.79 -26.42
CA PHE A 33 -25.21 7.41 -26.28
C PHE A 33 -23.69 7.28 -26.49
N LEU A 34 -23.10 8.06 -27.40
CA LEU A 34 -21.66 8.10 -27.64
C LEU A 34 -20.91 8.82 -26.51
N LEU A 35 -21.53 9.83 -25.87
CA LEU A 35 -20.98 10.52 -24.71
C LEU A 35 -21.15 9.73 -23.40
N VAL A 36 -22.13 8.81 -23.34
CA VAL A 36 -22.32 7.84 -22.25
C VAL A 36 -21.62 6.51 -22.59
N GLY A 37 -20.68 6.53 -23.55
CA GLY A 37 -19.70 5.47 -23.71
C GLY A 37 -19.01 5.24 -22.38
N CYS A 38 -19.47 4.23 -21.64
CA CYS A 38 -18.85 3.72 -20.44
C CYS A 38 -17.49 3.19 -20.92
N GLY A 39 -16.45 4.03 -20.84
CA GLY A 39 -15.09 3.55 -20.96
C GLY A 39 -14.97 2.43 -19.95
N THR A 40 -14.62 1.23 -20.41
CA THR A 40 -14.25 0.16 -19.49
C THR A 40 -13.16 0.75 -18.60
N PRO A 41 -13.40 0.89 -17.29
CA PRO A 41 -12.44 1.52 -16.42
C PRO A 41 -11.14 0.74 -16.52
N ASP A 42 -10.04 1.47 -16.69
CA ASP A 42 -8.72 0.88 -16.87
C ASP A 42 -8.46 -0.09 -15.72
N GLN A 43 -8.21 -1.35 -16.09
CA GLN A 43 -8.03 -2.43 -15.14
C GLN A 43 -6.62 -2.32 -14.58
N ILE A 44 -6.50 -2.27 -13.26
CA ILE A 44 -5.20 -2.26 -12.61
C ILE A 44 -4.61 -3.67 -12.65
N HIS A 45 -3.40 -3.79 -13.18
CA HIS A 45 -2.65 -5.03 -13.27
C HIS A 45 -1.52 -5.04 -12.24
N LEU A 46 -1.49 -6.06 -11.39
CA LEU A 46 -0.36 -6.38 -10.53
C LEU A 46 0.44 -7.52 -11.15
N ARG A 47 1.71 -7.26 -11.45
CA ARG A 47 2.63 -8.20 -12.10
C ARG A 47 3.84 -8.45 -11.24
N GLY A 48 4.42 -9.65 -11.32
CA GLY A 48 5.64 -9.97 -10.59
C GLY A 48 6.03 -11.42 -10.75
N ASN A 49 7.17 -11.78 -10.20
CA ASN A 49 7.58 -13.16 -10.05
C ASN A 49 8.01 -13.37 -8.61
N ILE A 50 7.48 -14.42 -7.98
CA ILE A 50 7.93 -14.83 -6.66
C ILE A 50 8.42 -16.28 -6.78
N PRO A 51 9.66 -16.58 -6.36
CA PRO A 51 10.28 -17.89 -6.54
C PRO A 51 9.79 -18.89 -5.48
N ILE A 52 8.47 -19.06 -5.36
CA ILE A 52 7.81 -19.98 -4.44
C ILE A 52 7.09 -21.05 -5.26
N LYS A 53 7.12 -22.28 -4.77
CA LYS A 53 6.40 -23.41 -5.34
C LYS A 53 4.89 -23.20 -5.24
N ASN A 54 4.20 -23.40 -6.35
CA ASN A 54 2.76 -23.26 -6.41
C ASN A 54 2.05 -24.45 -5.74
N PRO A 55 0.84 -24.23 -5.20
CA PRO A 55 0.13 -22.96 -5.13
C PRO A 55 0.61 -22.07 -3.98
N PHE A 56 0.52 -20.75 -4.16
CA PHE A 56 0.65 -19.77 -3.08
C PHE A 56 -0.53 -18.79 -3.12
N TYR A 57 -0.73 -18.04 -2.04
CA TYR A 57 -1.90 -17.18 -1.83
C TYR A 57 -1.50 -15.71 -1.81
N ILE A 58 -2.35 -14.87 -2.40
CA ILE A 58 -2.23 -13.41 -2.36
C ILE A 58 -3.49 -12.83 -1.72
N ASP A 59 -3.29 -11.97 -0.73
CA ASP A 59 -4.35 -11.14 -0.15
C ASP A 59 -3.97 -9.66 -0.29
N VAL A 60 -4.95 -8.80 -0.60
CA VAL A 60 -4.77 -7.34 -0.61
C VAL A 60 -5.72 -6.67 0.37
N TYR A 61 -5.18 -5.78 1.20
CA TYR A 61 -5.91 -5.06 2.23
C TYR A 61 -5.84 -3.55 1.98
N ASN A 62 -6.95 -2.85 2.16
CA ASN A 62 -6.94 -1.40 2.19
C ASN A 62 -6.41 -0.93 3.55
N MET A 63 -5.31 -0.16 3.58
CA MET A 63 -4.65 0.22 4.85
C MET A 63 -5.47 1.20 5.68
N ARG A 64 -6.41 1.94 5.07
CA ARG A 64 -7.27 2.87 5.77
C ARG A 64 -8.39 2.15 6.53
N THR A 65 -9.00 1.14 5.91
CA THR A 65 -10.17 0.45 6.49
C THR A 65 -9.82 -0.89 7.13
N GLY A 66 -8.65 -1.45 6.83
CA GLY A 66 -8.26 -2.81 7.21
C GLY A 66 -9.04 -3.91 6.48
N ILE A 67 -9.92 -3.55 5.54
CA ILE A 67 -10.77 -4.50 4.82
C ILE A 67 -9.93 -5.20 3.75
N LYS A 68 -10.04 -6.54 3.71
CA LYS A 68 -9.54 -7.34 2.60
C LYS A 68 -10.37 -7.06 1.35
N VAL A 69 -9.72 -6.48 0.35
CA VAL A 69 -10.36 -6.12 -0.93
C VAL A 69 -10.17 -7.20 -1.99
N MET A 70 -9.18 -8.08 -1.81
CA MET A 70 -8.85 -9.13 -2.77
C MET A 70 -8.24 -10.34 -2.04
N SER A 71 -8.53 -11.53 -2.56
CA SER A 71 -7.92 -12.80 -2.16
C SER A 71 -7.85 -13.71 -3.38
N ASP A 72 -6.69 -14.29 -3.68
CA ASP A 72 -6.53 -15.24 -4.78
C ASP A 72 -5.49 -16.34 -4.49
N THR A 73 -5.60 -17.44 -5.22
CA THR A 73 -4.64 -18.56 -5.20
C THR A 73 -3.89 -18.61 -6.53
N ILE A 74 -2.59 -18.39 -6.47
CA ILE A 74 -1.72 -18.35 -7.64
C ILE A 74 -1.14 -19.73 -7.90
N CYS A 75 -1.42 -20.27 -9.09
CA CYS A 75 -0.95 -21.59 -9.54
C CYS A 75 0.30 -21.53 -10.43
N SER A 76 0.92 -20.35 -10.58
CA SER A 76 2.10 -20.11 -11.41
C SER A 76 3.10 -19.18 -10.72
N ASN A 77 4.40 -19.31 -10.97
CA ASN A 77 5.40 -18.44 -10.33
C ASN A 77 5.28 -16.97 -10.77
N ASN A 78 4.61 -16.72 -11.90
CA ASN A 78 4.33 -15.38 -12.39
C ASN A 78 2.98 -14.91 -11.85
N ILE A 79 3.02 -13.77 -11.18
CA ILE A 79 1.84 -13.00 -10.83
C ILE A 79 1.48 -12.16 -12.05
N ASN A 80 0.27 -12.36 -12.55
CA ASN A 80 -0.36 -11.45 -13.50
C ASN A 80 -1.82 -11.38 -13.09
N TYR A 81 -2.12 -10.46 -12.18
CA TYR A 81 -3.42 -10.40 -11.52
C TYR A 81 -4.12 -9.08 -11.83
N GLU A 82 -5.42 -9.16 -12.10
CA GLU A 82 -6.30 -8.01 -12.32
C GLU A 82 -6.94 -7.60 -10.99
N VAL A 83 -6.46 -6.49 -10.43
CA VAL A 83 -6.89 -5.99 -9.11
C VAL A 83 -8.31 -5.38 -9.17
N GLY A 84 -8.83 -5.13 -10.37
CA GLY A 84 -10.11 -4.47 -10.58
C GLY A 84 -10.05 -2.97 -10.26
N ILE A 85 -11.23 -2.34 -10.13
CA ILE A 85 -11.34 -0.92 -9.82
C ILE A 85 -11.33 -0.76 -8.30
N LEU A 86 -10.22 -0.25 -7.77
CA LEU A 86 -10.11 0.09 -6.36
C LEU A 86 -10.04 1.62 -6.18
N PRO A 87 -10.61 2.17 -5.09
CA PRO A 87 -10.38 3.56 -4.74
C PRO A 87 -8.89 3.83 -4.58
N LYS A 88 -8.44 5.03 -4.94
CA LYS A 88 -7.06 5.41 -4.69
C LYS A 88 -6.73 5.39 -3.19
N GLY A 89 -5.51 4.97 -2.86
CA GLY A 89 -5.07 4.85 -1.48
C GLY A 89 -3.84 3.97 -1.30
N ILE A 90 -3.47 3.72 -0.04
CA ILE A 90 -2.40 2.81 0.33
C ILE A 90 -2.99 1.42 0.60
N TYR A 91 -2.41 0.40 -0.01
CA TYR A 91 -2.80 -1.00 0.12
C TYR A 91 -1.65 -1.84 0.64
N GLN A 92 -1.97 -2.93 1.35
CA GLN A 92 -1.02 -3.96 1.75
C GLN A 92 -1.23 -5.19 0.89
N LEU A 93 -0.17 -5.63 0.21
CA LEU A 93 -0.08 -6.91 -0.47
C LEU A 93 0.55 -7.92 0.47
N THR A 94 -0.12 -9.04 0.70
CA THR A 94 0.36 -10.15 1.52
C THR A 94 0.45 -11.40 0.66
N VAL A 95 1.61 -12.05 0.66
CA VAL A 95 1.90 -13.31 0.00
C VAL A 95 2.07 -14.38 1.06
N SER A 96 1.43 -15.53 0.91
CA SER A 96 1.55 -16.64 1.85
C SER A 96 1.57 -18.02 1.20
N TRP A 97 2.26 -18.98 1.81
CA TRP A 97 2.32 -20.36 1.37
C TRP A 97 2.52 -21.29 2.57
N ASP A 98 2.13 -22.55 2.43
CA ASP A 98 2.13 -23.50 3.54
C ASP A 98 3.56 -23.81 4.02
N ARG A 99 3.70 -24.03 5.34
CA ARG A 99 4.98 -24.40 5.97
C ARG A 99 5.16 -25.90 5.99
N ASP A 100 6.27 -26.35 5.41
CA ASP A 100 6.67 -27.76 5.47
C ASP A 100 7.34 -28.12 6.81
N ILE A 101 8.02 -27.15 7.45
CA ILE A 101 8.76 -27.37 8.70
C ILE A 101 8.08 -26.67 9.87
N LEU A 102 7.57 -27.47 10.81
CA LEU A 102 6.93 -27.02 12.06
C LEU A 102 7.76 -27.43 13.27
N LYS A 103 7.91 -26.53 14.23
CA LYS A 103 8.50 -26.87 15.54
C LYS A 103 7.52 -27.73 16.32
N ALA A 104 8.02 -28.64 17.17
CA ALA A 104 7.17 -29.52 17.98
C ALA A 104 6.09 -28.77 18.80
N GLN A 105 6.44 -27.61 19.35
CA GLN A 105 5.50 -26.75 20.07
C GLN A 105 4.40 -26.15 19.18
N GLU A 106 4.70 -25.87 17.91
CA GLU A 106 3.72 -25.41 16.93
C GLU A 106 2.76 -26.55 16.58
N ILE A 107 3.29 -27.76 16.35
CA ILE A 107 2.47 -28.95 16.08
C ILE A 107 1.45 -29.18 17.20
N GLU A 108 1.88 -29.13 18.47
CA GLU A 108 0.96 -29.26 19.61
C GLU A 108 -0.08 -28.15 19.67
N ARG A 109 0.30 -26.91 19.34
CA ARG A 109 -0.63 -25.76 19.34
C ARG A 109 -1.69 -25.91 18.25
N PHE A 110 -1.30 -26.24 17.02
CA PHE A 110 -2.23 -26.41 15.91
C PHE A 110 -3.10 -27.67 16.07
N ALA A 111 -2.59 -28.73 16.71
CA ALA A 111 -3.41 -29.89 17.08
C ALA A 111 -4.51 -29.55 18.10
N ARG A 112 -4.26 -28.56 18.98
CA ARG A 112 -5.25 -28.08 19.97
C ARG A 112 -6.22 -27.04 19.41
N GLN A 113 -5.86 -26.40 18.30
CA GLN A 113 -6.61 -25.31 17.68
C GLN A 113 -6.69 -25.52 16.15
N PRO A 114 -7.38 -26.58 15.69
CA PRO A 114 -7.47 -26.91 14.28
C PRO A 114 -8.14 -25.81 13.44
N GLU A 115 -8.93 -24.92 14.06
CA GLU A 115 -9.51 -23.73 13.45
C GLU A 115 -8.47 -22.73 12.93
N LEU A 116 -7.23 -22.78 13.41
CA LEU A 116 -6.13 -21.94 12.93
C LEU A 116 -5.57 -22.39 11.57
N GLY A 117 -6.02 -23.54 11.06
CA GLY A 117 -5.62 -24.08 9.76
C GLY A 117 -4.16 -24.50 9.69
N THR A 118 -3.66 -24.64 8.46
CA THR A 118 -2.27 -24.99 8.19
C THR A 118 -1.36 -23.78 8.47
N PRO A 119 -0.21 -23.96 9.14
CA PRO A 119 0.73 -22.86 9.36
C PRO A 119 1.34 -22.40 8.02
N LYS A 120 1.48 -21.09 7.85
CA LYS A 120 1.97 -20.48 6.61
C LYS A 120 3.18 -19.57 6.84
N TYR A 121 4.02 -19.46 5.83
CA TYR A 121 4.96 -18.36 5.67
C TYR A 121 4.20 -17.13 5.15
N TYR A 122 4.64 -15.94 5.56
CA TYR A 122 4.04 -14.68 5.16
C TYR A 122 5.12 -13.68 4.79
N MET A 123 4.93 -13.02 3.65
CA MET A 123 5.66 -11.82 3.29
C MET A 123 4.66 -10.72 2.90
N SER A 124 4.98 -9.47 3.18
CA SER A 124 4.07 -8.38 2.85
C SER A 124 4.80 -7.09 2.54
N THR A 125 4.19 -6.28 1.68
CA THR A 125 4.62 -4.90 1.41
C THR A 125 3.39 -4.01 1.26
N THR A 126 3.58 -2.71 1.44
CA THR A 126 2.55 -1.71 1.17
C THR A 126 2.87 -0.93 -0.08
N PHE A 127 1.86 -0.38 -0.74
CA PHE A 127 2.03 0.42 -1.94
C PHE A 127 0.88 1.39 -2.16
N TRP A 128 1.19 2.50 -2.84
CA TRP A 128 0.17 3.42 -3.34
C TRP A 128 -0.46 2.88 -4.62
N LEU A 129 -1.78 2.89 -4.68
CA LEU A 129 -2.58 2.50 -5.83
C LEU A 129 -3.49 3.66 -6.25
N ASP A 130 -3.49 4.00 -7.53
CA ASP A 130 -4.41 4.95 -8.17
C ASP A 130 -4.53 4.61 -9.66
N ALA A 131 -5.73 4.18 -10.08
CA ALA A 131 -6.03 3.84 -11.47
C ALA A 131 -5.77 5.00 -12.45
N ASN A 132 -5.82 6.25 -11.98
CA ASN A 132 -5.62 7.42 -12.84
C ASN A 132 -4.13 7.74 -13.05
N GLU A 133 -3.24 7.20 -12.21
CA GLU A 133 -1.80 7.40 -12.34
C GLU A 133 -1.10 6.26 -13.07
N SER A 134 -1.57 5.03 -12.88
CA SER A 134 -0.97 3.84 -13.47
C SER A 134 -1.97 2.69 -13.50
N ASP A 135 -1.94 1.93 -14.57
CA ASP A 135 -2.64 0.66 -14.73
C ASP A 135 -1.71 -0.54 -14.47
N ASN A 136 -0.40 -0.33 -14.26
CA ASN A 136 0.58 -1.40 -14.23
C ASN A 136 1.54 -1.27 -13.03
N TYR A 137 1.34 -2.17 -12.07
CA TYR A 137 2.11 -2.26 -10.84
C TYR A 137 2.99 -3.50 -10.87
N LYS A 138 4.29 -3.35 -10.59
CA LYS A 138 5.25 -4.43 -10.60
C LYS A 138 5.77 -4.72 -9.19
N LEU A 139 5.49 -5.92 -8.68
CA LEU A 139 6.11 -6.46 -7.47
C LEU A 139 7.55 -6.88 -7.77
N LEU A 140 8.47 -6.44 -6.90
CA LEU A 140 9.89 -6.70 -6.94
C LEU A 140 10.38 -7.20 -5.59
N LEU A 141 11.36 -8.11 -5.64
CA LEU A 141 12.22 -8.46 -4.52
C LEU A 141 13.56 -7.74 -4.68
N ASP A 142 14.25 -7.46 -3.58
CA ASP A 142 15.58 -6.83 -3.58
C ASP A 142 16.69 -7.73 -4.11
N SER A 143 16.50 -9.04 -4.08
CA SER A 143 17.43 -10.01 -4.67
C SER A 143 16.69 -11.12 -5.41
N THR A 144 17.45 -11.92 -6.15
CA THR A 144 16.96 -13.17 -6.71
C THR A 144 17.11 -14.25 -5.65
N TYR A 145 15.99 -14.66 -5.08
CA TYR A 145 15.95 -15.69 -4.04
C TYR A 145 15.56 -17.06 -4.58
N GLN A 146 15.98 -18.11 -3.89
CA GLN A 146 15.34 -19.42 -3.95
C GLN A 146 14.31 -19.56 -2.81
N GLN A 147 13.30 -20.42 -2.96
CA GLN A 147 12.30 -20.63 -1.90
C GLN A 147 12.95 -21.01 -0.56
N ALA A 148 13.93 -21.91 -0.56
CA ALA A 148 14.61 -22.34 0.66
C ALA A 148 15.30 -21.17 1.39
N GLU A 149 15.87 -20.23 0.65
CA GLU A 149 16.50 -19.02 1.20
C GLU A 149 15.45 -18.10 1.82
N LEU A 150 14.30 -17.90 1.15
CA LEU A 150 13.17 -17.13 1.70
C LEU A 150 12.68 -17.73 3.02
N GLU A 151 12.51 -19.06 3.07
CA GLU A 151 12.04 -19.76 4.26
C GLU A 151 13.04 -19.66 5.41
N GLU A 152 14.34 -19.80 5.13
CA GLU A 152 15.40 -19.63 6.13
C GLU A 152 15.39 -18.21 6.71
N LEU A 153 15.31 -17.19 5.85
CA LEU A 153 15.23 -15.79 6.26
C LEU A 153 13.97 -15.49 7.09
N LEU A 154 12.83 -16.10 6.76
CA LEU A 154 11.59 -15.94 7.52
C LEU A 154 11.60 -16.68 8.87
N LEU A 155 12.37 -17.76 8.99
CA LEU A 155 12.52 -18.51 10.25
C LEU A 155 13.67 -18.03 11.13
N ALA A 156 14.62 -17.30 10.54
CA ALA A 156 15.76 -16.74 11.24
C ALA A 156 15.28 -15.89 12.43
N LYS A 157 15.59 -16.37 13.65
CA LYS A 157 15.33 -15.62 14.89
C LYS A 157 16.25 -14.41 15.02
N ASN A 158 17.32 -14.36 14.23
CA ASN A 158 18.34 -13.33 14.29
C ASN A 158 17.97 -12.21 13.31
N ARG A 159 18.03 -10.98 13.81
CA ARG A 159 17.57 -9.74 13.16
C ARG A 159 18.47 -9.28 12.00
N GLY A 160 19.16 -10.19 11.31
CA GLY A 160 20.18 -9.91 10.31
C GLY A 160 19.59 -9.33 9.02
N GLU A 161 19.26 -10.21 8.07
CA GLU A 161 18.71 -9.82 6.77
C GLU A 161 17.18 -9.91 6.76
N SER A 162 16.52 -8.92 6.16
CA SER A 162 15.08 -8.94 5.93
C SER A 162 14.81 -8.84 4.45
N ILE A 163 14.01 -9.77 3.93
CA ILE A 163 13.52 -9.77 2.55
C ILE A 163 12.83 -8.44 2.29
N LYS A 164 13.28 -7.68 1.27
CA LYS A 164 12.61 -6.44 0.89
C LYS A 164 11.70 -6.68 -0.31
N MET A 165 10.47 -6.24 -0.15
CA MET A 165 9.44 -6.30 -1.18
C MET A 165 9.00 -4.88 -1.51
N ALA A 166 8.94 -4.55 -2.80
CA ALA A 166 8.44 -3.26 -3.26
C ALA A 166 7.46 -3.46 -4.42
N VAL A 167 6.44 -2.61 -4.50
CA VAL A 167 5.57 -2.54 -5.67
C VAL A 167 5.76 -1.19 -6.33
N VAL A 168 6.29 -1.22 -7.55
CA VAL A 168 6.66 -0.02 -8.31
C VAL A 168 5.70 0.21 -9.47
N SER A 169 5.42 1.47 -9.76
CA SER A 169 4.72 1.89 -10.97
C SER A 169 5.33 3.18 -11.54
N ASP A 170 4.83 3.61 -12.69
CA ASP A 170 5.19 4.89 -13.32
C ASP A 170 4.52 6.10 -12.66
N GLY A 171 3.46 5.87 -11.87
CA GLY A 171 2.72 6.87 -11.12
C GLY A 171 3.58 7.70 -10.14
N LYS A 172 3.34 9.01 -10.11
CA LYS A 172 4.13 9.95 -9.30
C LYS A 172 3.99 9.66 -7.81
N ASN A 173 2.77 9.45 -7.32
CA ASN A 173 2.55 9.19 -5.90
C ASN A 173 3.10 7.82 -5.46
N ASN A 174 3.12 6.82 -6.34
CA ASN A 174 3.76 5.54 -6.05
C ASN A 174 5.29 5.66 -5.90
N LYS A 175 5.95 6.50 -6.71
CA LYS A 175 7.38 6.80 -6.55
C LYS A 175 7.68 7.48 -5.21
N VAL A 176 6.94 8.54 -4.88
CA VAL A 176 7.07 9.22 -3.58
C VAL A 176 6.82 8.26 -2.42
N TYR A 177 5.84 7.36 -2.53
CA TYR A 177 5.59 6.36 -1.49
C TYR A 177 6.72 5.35 -1.35
N ASN A 178 7.31 4.89 -2.46
CA ASN A 178 8.47 4.01 -2.42
C ASN A 178 9.71 4.71 -1.83
N GLU A 179 9.90 6.01 -2.07
CA GLU A 179 10.94 6.81 -1.41
C GLU A 179 10.72 6.88 0.10
N TYR A 180 9.48 7.08 0.54
CA TYR A 180 9.11 7.04 1.96
C TYR A 180 9.42 5.66 2.59
N LEU A 181 9.03 4.56 1.92
CA LEU A 181 9.34 3.21 2.39
C LEU A 181 10.85 2.96 2.47
N ALA A 182 11.62 3.42 1.47
CA ALA A 182 13.07 3.31 1.46
C ALA A 182 13.72 4.07 2.62
N LEU A 183 13.22 5.25 2.97
CA LEU A 183 13.65 6.02 4.14
C LEU A 183 13.42 5.22 5.43
N VAL A 184 12.22 4.69 5.62
CA VAL A 184 11.88 3.88 6.81
C VAL A 184 12.76 2.63 6.90
N ASP A 185 12.97 1.95 5.78
CA ASP A 185 13.82 0.76 5.71
C ASP A 185 15.30 1.07 5.96
N GLN A 186 15.83 2.18 5.43
CA GLN A 186 17.19 2.62 5.70
C GLN A 186 17.41 2.82 7.20
N TYR A 187 16.53 3.58 7.85
CA TYR A 187 16.58 3.75 9.29
C TYR A 187 16.53 2.41 10.02
N ARG A 188 15.63 1.50 9.61
CA ARG A 188 15.54 0.18 10.22
C ARG A 188 16.85 -0.61 10.11
N THR A 189 17.51 -0.57 8.96
CA THR A 189 18.79 -1.25 8.73
C THR A 189 19.92 -0.61 9.54
N GLU A 190 20.07 0.72 9.51
CA GLU A 190 21.10 1.43 10.27
C GLU A 190 20.97 1.20 11.78
N ASN A 191 19.74 1.21 12.29
CA ASN A 191 19.46 0.97 13.69
C ASN A 191 19.76 -0.47 14.11
N ARG A 192 19.53 -1.45 13.25
CA ARG A 192 19.93 -2.85 13.52
C ARG A 192 21.44 -2.94 13.60
N HIS A 193 22.15 -2.43 12.59
CA HIS A 193 23.60 -2.46 12.55
C HIS A 193 24.24 -1.80 13.77
N LEU A 194 23.75 -0.62 14.16
CA LEU A 194 24.31 0.11 15.30
C LEU A 194 23.98 -0.58 16.64
N ASN A 195 22.81 -1.19 16.78
CA ASN A 195 22.48 -2.01 17.96
C ASN A 195 23.40 -3.24 18.06
N ASP A 196 23.58 -3.99 16.96
CA ASP A 196 24.46 -5.17 16.94
C ASP A 196 25.91 -4.79 17.24
N SER A 197 26.38 -3.67 16.69
CA SER A 197 27.71 -3.12 16.98
C SER A 197 27.88 -2.79 18.46
N LEU A 198 26.91 -2.10 19.07
CA LEU A 198 26.96 -1.74 20.50
C LEU A 198 26.93 -2.98 21.40
N GLN A 199 26.17 -4.02 21.03
CA GLN A 199 26.17 -5.29 21.75
C GLN A 199 27.53 -5.99 21.70
N GLN A 200 28.17 -6.02 20.52
CA GLN A 200 29.51 -6.58 20.38
C GLN A 200 30.53 -5.82 21.23
N VAL A 201 30.45 -4.48 21.27
CA VAL A 201 31.30 -3.67 22.13
C VAL A 201 31.05 -4.00 23.61
N ALA A 202 29.81 -4.09 24.06
CA ALA A 202 29.49 -4.46 25.45
C ALA A 202 30.04 -5.85 25.82
N MET A 203 29.94 -6.83 24.92
CA MET A 203 30.55 -8.15 25.11
C MET A 203 32.07 -8.07 25.21
N HIS A 204 32.72 -7.28 24.35
CA HIS A 204 34.17 -7.07 24.41
C HIS A 204 34.62 -6.43 25.74
N TYR A 205 33.88 -5.44 26.26
CA TYR A 205 34.13 -4.88 27.59
C TYR A 205 34.03 -5.95 28.69
N ASN A 206 33.05 -6.87 28.60
CA ASN A 206 32.95 -7.99 29.53
C ASN A 206 34.14 -8.95 29.43
N ASP A 207 34.59 -9.28 28.21
CA ASP A 207 35.74 -10.16 27.98
C ASP A 207 37.02 -9.57 28.57
N LEU A 208 37.18 -8.25 28.49
CA LEU A 208 38.27 -7.49 29.11
C LEU A 208 38.08 -7.24 30.61
N LYS A 209 36.99 -7.73 31.22
CA LYS A 209 36.62 -7.51 32.63
C LYS A 209 36.43 -6.02 33.00
N LEU A 210 36.11 -5.19 32.03
CA LEU A 210 35.81 -3.77 32.18
C LEU A 210 34.32 -3.57 32.44
N PHE A 211 33.84 -4.07 33.57
CA PHE A 211 32.41 -4.21 33.88
C PHE A 211 31.65 -2.88 33.94
N GLU A 212 32.26 -1.79 34.43
CA GLU A 212 31.61 -0.47 34.48
C GLU A 212 31.29 0.06 33.07
N GLY A 213 32.17 -0.19 32.08
CA GLY A 213 31.95 0.19 30.69
C GLY A 213 30.84 -0.63 30.03
N SER A 214 30.83 -1.93 30.29
CA SER A 214 29.78 -2.85 29.83
C SER A 214 28.40 -2.51 30.42
N GLU A 215 28.34 -2.18 31.71
CA GLU A 215 27.10 -1.81 32.39
C GLU A 215 26.52 -0.50 31.83
N ARG A 216 27.37 0.52 31.58
CA ARG A 216 26.95 1.76 30.93
C ARG A 216 26.38 1.55 29.53
N LEU A 217 27.05 0.74 28.71
CA LEU A 217 26.59 0.42 27.35
C LEU A 217 25.29 -0.39 27.37
N SER A 218 25.18 -1.35 28.29
CA SER A 218 23.98 -2.15 28.48
C SER A 218 22.79 -1.30 28.94
N ALA A 219 23.02 -0.32 29.83
CA ALA A 219 22.00 0.62 30.27
C ALA A 219 21.53 1.53 29.13
N LEU A 220 22.45 2.04 28.30
CA LEU A 220 22.13 2.83 27.11
C LEU A 220 21.28 2.03 26.12
N LEU A 221 21.66 0.77 25.84
CA LEU A 221 20.91 -0.15 24.99
C LEU A 221 19.52 -0.49 25.54
N ALA A 222 19.38 -0.61 26.86
CA ALA A 222 18.13 -0.99 27.51
C ALA A 222 17.12 0.15 27.62
N LYS A 223 17.59 1.40 27.81
CA LYS A 223 16.70 2.52 28.20
C LYS A 223 16.60 3.63 27.17
N ASP A 224 17.73 4.10 26.65
CA ASP A 224 17.78 5.36 25.89
C ASP A 224 17.88 5.14 24.37
N TRP A 225 18.28 3.94 23.95
CA TRP A 225 18.46 3.57 22.56
C TRP A 225 17.17 3.68 21.73
N LEU A 226 16.13 2.92 22.08
CA LEU A 226 14.90 2.85 21.29
C LEU A 226 14.17 4.21 21.20
N PRO A 227 14.05 5.00 22.27
CA PRO A 227 13.47 6.35 22.18
C PRO A 227 14.23 7.31 21.26
N ASN A 228 15.57 7.31 21.32
CA ASN A 228 16.40 8.19 20.50
C ASN A 228 16.26 7.86 19.01
N ILE A 229 16.29 6.57 18.69
CA ILE A 229 16.09 6.08 17.32
C ILE A 229 14.71 6.44 16.78
N LYS A 230 13.66 6.23 17.57
CA LYS A 230 12.29 6.60 17.17
C LYS A 230 12.15 8.09 16.92
N THR A 231 12.78 8.92 17.76
CA THR A 231 12.75 10.38 17.61
C THR A 231 13.48 10.85 16.36
N ALA A 232 14.61 10.20 16.02
CA ALA A 232 15.34 10.51 14.79
C ALA A 232 14.54 10.14 13.54
N LEU A 233 13.97 8.93 13.48
CA LEU A 233 13.10 8.51 12.38
C LEU A 233 11.90 9.46 12.22
N LEU A 234 11.20 9.77 13.32
CA LEU A 234 10.06 10.69 13.31
C LEU A 234 10.41 12.05 12.68
N ARG A 235 11.59 12.59 12.98
CA ARG A 235 12.05 13.86 12.39
C ARG A 235 12.20 13.75 10.87
N GLU A 236 12.81 12.68 10.38
CA GLU A 236 12.97 12.47 8.94
C GLU A 236 11.64 12.20 8.24
N GLU A 237 10.74 11.43 8.86
CA GLU A 237 9.38 11.23 8.33
C GLU A 237 8.64 12.56 8.19
N ILE A 238 8.72 13.43 9.21
CA ILE A 238 8.11 14.75 9.16
C ILE A 238 8.75 15.61 8.07
N ASN A 239 10.08 15.68 7.99
CA ASN A 239 10.77 16.42 6.94
C ASN A 239 10.37 15.94 5.54
N PHE A 240 10.37 14.62 5.34
CA PHE A 240 9.94 13.99 4.09
C PHE A 240 8.52 14.39 3.70
N MET A 241 7.58 14.35 4.65
CA MET A 241 6.19 14.75 4.41
C MET A 241 6.05 16.23 4.09
N LYS A 242 6.85 17.10 4.72
CA LYS A 242 6.86 18.55 4.45
C LYS A 242 7.39 18.85 3.05
N ASP A 243 8.49 18.22 2.66
CA ASP A 243 9.12 18.41 1.36
C ASP A 243 8.24 17.90 0.20
N ASN A 244 7.36 16.95 0.48
CA ASN A 244 6.47 16.33 -0.49
C ASN A 244 4.99 16.68 -0.29
N ILE A 245 4.66 17.73 0.47
CA ILE A 245 3.29 18.01 0.96
C ILE A 245 2.23 18.10 -0.14
N ASP A 246 2.63 18.50 -1.35
CA ASP A 246 1.75 18.61 -2.52
C ASP A 246 1.41 17.26 -3.17
N SER A 247 2.10 16.18 -2.78
CA SER A 247 1.81 14.83 -3.26
C SER A 247 0.64 14.24 -2.47
N GLU A 248 -0.38 13.78 -3.18
CA GLU A 248 -1.62 13.28 -2.59
C GLU A 248 -1.38 12.12 -1.61
N VAL A 249 -0.36 11.30 -1.86
CA VAL A 249 -0.01 10.18 -0.98
C VAL A 249 0.36 10.63 0.43
N ILE A 250 0.91 11.84 0.61
CA ILE A 250 1.32 12.33 1.95
C ILE A 250 0.13 12.41 2.90
N SER A 251 -1.05 12.79 2.41
CA SER A 251 -2.27 12.80 3.25
C SER A 251 -2.66 11.39 3.74
N HIS A 252 -2.39 10.36 2.94
CA HIS A 252 -2.66 8.97 3.28
C HIS A 252 -1.59 8.39 4.21
N ILE A 253 -0.30 8.73 4.01
CA ILE A 253 0.77 8.37 4.95
C ILE A 253 0.46 8.98 6.32
N TYR A 254 0.14 10.28 6.36
CA TYR A 254 -0.24 10.97 7.59
C TYR A 254 -1.38 10.28 8.32
N HIS A 255 -2.43 9.87 7.59
CA HIS A 255 -3.57 9.17 8.19
C HIS A 255 -3.19 7.83 8.83
N ILE A 256 -2.25 7.09 8.23
CA ILE A 256 -1.77 5.82 8.77
C ILE A 256 -0.90 6.03 10.01
N GLN A 257 -0.08 7.10 10.03
CA GLN A 257 0.83 7.37 11.15
C GLN A 257 0.13 7.99 12.36
N VAL A 258 -0.90 8.82 12.15
CA VAL A 258 -1.55 9.58 13.21
C VAL A 258 -2.81 8.87 13.73
N ASN A 259 -2.62 8.04 14.74
CA ASN A 259 -3.70 7.24 15.34
C ASN A 259 -4.12 7.73 16.74
N THR A 260 -3.27 8.52 17.40
CA THR A 260 -3.50 9.05 18.74
C THR A 260 -3.36 10.56 18.79
N LYS A 261 -3.73 11.15 19.93
CA LYS A 261 -3.53 12.58 20.18
C LYS A 261 -2.04 12.92 20.24
N GLU A 262 -1.23 12.04 20.83
CA GLU A 262 0.21 12.19 20.94
C GLU A 262 0.87 12.18 19.55
N ASP A 263 0.46 11.28 18.65
CA ASP A 263 0.92 11.27 17.26
C ASP A 263 0.53 12.58 16.56
N PHE A 264 -0.70 13.07 16.79
CA PHE A 264 -1.13 14.34 16.21
C PHE A 264 -0.25 15.51 16.66
N GLU A 265 0.14 15.56 17.94
CA GLU A 265 1.05 16.59 18.44
C GLU A 265 2.43 16.51 17.78
N GLN A 266 2.94 15.30 17.57
CA GLN A 266 4.21 15.06 16.88
C GLN A 266 4.16 15.51 15.42
N TYR A 267 3.08 15.20 14.71
CA TYR A 267 2.91 15.50 13.28
C TYR A 267 2.18 16.83 13.00
N ARG A 268 1.93 17.65 14.03
CA ARG A 268 1.14 18.89 13.92
C ARG A 268 1.67 19.84 12.84
N GLU A 269 2.98 19.92 12.68
CA GLU A 269 3.57 20.79 11.66
C GLU A 269 3.23 20.35 10.23
N VAL A 270 3.20 19.03 9.96
CA VAL A 270 2.74 18.48 8.67
C VAL A 270 1.26 18.80 8.48
N TYR A 271 0.45 18.57 9.53
CA TYR A 271 -0.98 18.88 9.49
C TYR A 271 -1.24 20.32 9.07
N ASN A 272 -0.49 21.27 9.64
CA ASN A 272 -0.66 22.70 9.37
C ASN A 272 -0.37 23.09 7.92
N LEU A 273 0.46 22.33 7.20
CA LEU A 273 0.78 22.60 5.80
C LEU A 273 -0.27 22.09 4.82
N PHE A 274 -1.12 21.12 5.21
CA PHE A 274 -2.15 20.62 4.30
C PHE A 274 -3.16 21.71 3.89
N PRO A 275 -3.66 21.68 2.64
CA PRO A 275 -4.80 22.48 2.22
C PRO A 275 -6.04 22.22 3.08
N LEU A 276 -6.92 23.23 3.20
CA LEU A 276 -8.15 23.12 3.98
C LEU A 276 -9.04 21.94 3.54
N SER A 277 -9.11 21.67 2.24
CA SER A 277 -9.86 20.55 1.67
C SER A 277 -9.37 19.19 2.15
N VAL A 278 -8.06 19.03 2.37
CA VAL A 278 -7.46 17.80 2.89
C VAL A 278 -7.69 17.71 4.41
N LYS A 279 -7.51 18.81 5.13
CA LYS A 279 -7.74 18.88 6.59
C LYS A 279 -9.14 18.45 7.00
N GLN A 280 -10.16 18.82 6.22
CA GLN A 280 -11.56 18.46 6.47
C GLN A 280 -11.81 16.94 6.46
N ASN A 281 -10.95 16.17 5.78
CA ASN A 281 -11.06 14.71 5.70
C ASN A 281 -10.40 13.99 6.89
N PHE A 282 -9.65 14.71 7.72
CA PHE A 282 -9.07 14.15 8.93
C PHE A 282 -10.04 14.30 10.11
N THR A 283 -10.22 13.21 10.85
CA THR A 283 -10.86 13.27 12.17
C THR A 283 -9.91 14.01 13.10
N VAL A 284 -9.99 15.34 13.15
CA VAL A 284 -9.11 16.13 14.02
C VAL A 284 -9.46 15.78 15.46
N TRP A 285 -8.45 15.39 16.25
CA TRP A 285 -8.54 15.14 17.69
C TRP A 285 -8.89 16.40 18.53
N ASN A 286 -9.43 17.44 17.89
CA ASN A 286 -9.94 18.68 18.47
C ASN A 286 -11.39 18.59 18.96
N LYS A 287 -11.90 17.39 19.27
CA LYS A 287 -13.03 17.29 20.20
C LYS A 287 -12.47 17.39 21.61
N SER A 288 -12.25 18.62 22.05
CA SER A 288 -12.17 18.96 23.47
C SER A 288 -13.39 18.32 24.14
N ASN A 289 -13.16 17.30 24.96
CA ASN A 289 -14.10 16.95 26.02
C ASN A 289 -14.09 18.05 27.07
#